data_AF-A0A852JTP2-F1
#
_entry.id   AF-A0A852JTP2-F1
#
_cell.length_a   1.000
_cell.length_b   1.000
_cell.length_c   1.000
_cell.angle_alpha   90.00
_cell.angle_beta   90.00
_cell.angle_gamma   90.00
#
_symmetry.space_group_name_H-M   'P 1'
#
loop_
_entity.id
_entity.type
_entity.pdbx_description
1 polymer ?
#
loop_
_entity_poly.entity_id
_entity_poly.type
_entity_poly.pdbx_seq_one_letter_code
_entity_poly.pdbx_strand_id
1 'polypeptide(L)'
;MDGVPGLKEDCEELLGAFQQADTVRFERFAELWRERRFHTIFYGRIRALERNKITKKTLDVAQQYFFPPYSFQIRVGALYLLYGLYNAQLCQPKQKIRIALKHWPEIQKFQLDLLDAQHYDAVYIFRRLRLARAFHFTAMPKPLTYRTKKKIEKNYFKEEFKDPSNRVNSLITNDVLEELMNIHDHYQKMKCVISADKSQPDKALSSIKDDFVVNLKDITLEHQEWQQNRM
;
A
#
# COMPACT_ATOMS: atom_id res chain seq x y z
N MET A 1 -27.16 -7.16 10.41
CA MET A 1 -25.76 -7.50 10.67
C MET A 1 -25.48 -8.71 9.81
N ASP A 2 -24.82 -8.49 8.67
CA ASP A 2 -24.83 -9.41 7.52
C ASP A 2 -23.37 -9.67 7.08
N GLY A 3 -22.43 -9.71 8.01
CA GLY A 3 -21.03 -10.06 7.76
C GLY A 3 -20.83 -11.56 7.88
N VAL A 4 -19.84 -12.12 7.17
CA VAL A 4 -19.28 -13.42 7.56
C VAL A 4 -18.39 -13.12 8.78
N PRO A 5 -18.71 -13.64 9.98
CA PRO A 5 -17.90 -13.36 11.18
C PRO A 5 -16.44 -13.79 10.95
N GLY A 6 -15.48 -13.00 11.40
CA GLY A 6 -14.04 -13.31 11.29
C GLY A 6 -13.41 -13.01 9.93
N LEU A 7 -14.19 -12.90 8.85
CA LEU A 7 -13.65 -12.72 7.50
C LEU A 7 -12.78 -11.44 7.37
N LYS A 8 -13.21 -10.35 8.00
CA LYS A 8 -12.46 -9.09 7.93
C LYS A 8 -11.15 -9.24 8.70
N GLU A 9 -11.23 -9.81 9.89
CA GLU A 9 -10.11 -10.09 10.78
C GLU A 9 -9.10 -11.00 10.10
N ASP A 10 -9.55 -12.08 9.44
CA ASP A 10 -8.69 -13.00 8.69
C ASP A 10 -7.96 -12.29 7.53
N CYS A 11 -8.67 -11.43 6.77
CA CYS A 11 -8.06 -10.63 5.71
C CYS A 11 -7.00 -9.68 6.27
N GLU A 12 -7.31 -9.00 7.38
CA GLU A 12 -6.40 -8.05 8.02
C GLU A 12 -5.23 -8.73 8.71
N GLU A 13 -5.39 -9.94 9.22
CA GLU A 13 -4.26 -10.69 9.80
C GLU A 13 -3.28 -11.11 8.70
N LEU A 14 -3.79 -11.61 7.57
CA LEU A 14 -2.96 -11.97 6.42
C LEU A 14 -2.25 -10.74 5.83
N LEU A 15 -2.97 -9.63 5.64
CA LEU A 15 -2.39 -8.39 5.12
C LEU A 15 -1.41 -7.75 6.12
N GLY A 16 -1.68 -7.83 7.42
CA GLY A 16 -0.78 -7.35 8.47
C GLY A 16 0.52 -8.16 8.53
N ALA A 17 0.43 -9.49 8.46
CA ALA A 17 1.62 -10.35 8.36
C ALA A 17 2.43 -10.07 7.09
N PHE A 18 1.75 -9.75 5.97
CA PHE A 18 2.40 -9.35 4.74
C PHE A 18 3.09 -7.99 4.85
N GLN A 19 2.47 -7.02 5.54
CA GLN A 19 3.06 -5.73 5.84
C GLN A 19 4.34 -5.88 6.67
N GLN A 20 4.29 -6.69 7.74
CA GLN A 20 5.42 -6.98 8.61
C GLN A 20 6.58 -7.69 7.91
N ALA A 21 6.31 -8.43 6.83
CA ALA A 21 7.36 -9.08 6.04
C ALA A 21 8.20 -8.09 5.21
N ASP A 22 7.85 -6.79 5.22
CA ASP A 22 8.56 -5.69 4.56
C ASP A 22 8.96 -5.99 3.10
N THR A 23 8.05 -6.64 2.39
CA THR A 23 8.21 -7.03 0.99
C THR A 23 6.90 -6.90 0.25
N VAL A 24 7.01 -6.67 -1.06
CA VAL A 24 5.87 -6.63 -1.99
C VAL A 24 5.85 -7.84 -2.91
N ARG A 25 6.69 -8.86 -2.65
CA ARG A 25 6.84 -10.01 -3.52
C ARG A 25 5.73 -11.04 -3.34
N PHE A 26 5.23 -11.54 -4.47
CA PHE A 26 4.16 -12.52 -4.48
C PHE A 26 4.56 -13.83 -3.80
N GLU A 27 5.83 -14.24 -3.91
CA GLU A 27 6.36 -15.45 -3.26
C GLU A 27 6.07 -15.46 -1.76
N ARG A 28 6.45 -14.38 -1.06
CA ARG A 28 6.22 -14.25 0.37
C ARG A 28 4.73 -14.17 0.72
N PHE A 29 3.94 -13.46 -0.08
CA PHE A 29 2.48 -13.45 0.10
C PHE A 29 1.88 -14.86 -0.03
N ALA A 30 2.34 -15.64 -1.01
CA ALA A 30 1.85 -16.99 -1.26
C ALA A 30 2.22 -17.97 -0.14
N GLU A 31 3.37 -17.79 0.51
CA GLU A 31 3.73 -18.51 1.74
C GLU A 31 2.76 -18.22 2.87
N LEU A 32 2.56 -16.94 3.20
CA LEU A 32 1.63 -16.50 4.25
C LEU A 32 0.20 -17.00 4.00
N TRP A 33 -0.24 -17.00 2.74
CA TRP A 33 -1.51 -17.56 2.31
C TRP A 33 -1.62 -19.07 2.62
N ARG A 34 -0.56 -19.84 2.35
CA ARG A 34 -0.52 -21.29 2.58
C ARG A 34 -0.43 -21.62 4.05
N GLU A 35 0.41 -20.92 4.81
CA GLU A 35 0.55 -21.06 6.27
C GLU A 35 -0.80 -20.93 6.96
N ARG A 36 -1.60 -19.93 6.55
CA ARG A 36 -2.95 -19.69 7.09
C ARG A 36 -4.04 -20.55 6.49
N ARG A 37 -3.71 -21.44 5.54
CA ARG A 37 -4.67 -22.25 4.77
C ARG A 37 -5.80 -21.41 4.16
N PHE A 38 -5.52 -20.18 3.75
CA PHE A 38 -6.55 -19.19 3.39
C PHE A 38 -7.44 -19.63 2.20
N HIS A 39 -6.99 -20.59 1.39
CA HIS A 39 -7.79 -21.23 0.35
C HIS A 39 -9.06 -21.94 0.87
N THR A 40 -9.13 -22.32 2.15
CA THR A 40 -10.29 -22.99 2.74
C THR A 40 -11.43 -22.02 3.10
N ILE A 41 -11.27 -20.72 2.88
CA ILE A 41 -12.27 -19.68 3.24
C ILE A 41 -13.66 -19.92 2.62
N PHE A 42 -13.72 -20.65 1.51
CA PHE A 42 -14.97 -20.98 0.82
C PHE A 42 -15.55 -22.36 1.20
N TYR A 43 -14.89 -23.10 2.08
CA TYR A 43 -15.29 -24.47 2.43
C TYR A 43 -16.47 -24.48 3.41
N GLY A 44 -17.20 -25.60 3.46
CA GLY A 44 -18.31 -25.78 4.40
C GLY A 44 -19.63 -25.12 3.99
N ARG A 45 -19.85 -24.84 2.70
CA ARG A 45 -21.12 -24.30 2.18
C ARG A 45 -21.70 -25.17 1.08
N ILE A 46 -22.82 -25.82 1.38
CA ILE A 46 -23.45 -26.84 0.52
C ILE A 46 -24.29 -26.19 -0.58
N ARG A 47 -25.03 -25.11 -0.28
CA ARG A 47 -25.95 -24.48 -1.22
C ARG A 47 -25.23 -23.49 -2.14
N ALA A 48 -25.51 -23.57 -3.45
CA ALA A 48 -24.89 -22.71 -4.46
C ALA A 48 -25.17 -21.21 -4.22
N LEU A 49 -26.40 -20.87 -3.81
CA LEU A 49 -26.78 -19.48 -3.50
C LEU A 49 -25.98 -18.90 -2.34
N GLU A 50 -25.75 -19.70 -1.29
CA GLU A 50 -24.95 -19.29 -0.12
C GLU A 50 -23.48 -19.11 -0.50
N ARG A 51 -22.91 -20.05 -1.27
CA ARG A 51 -21.55 -19.93 -1.81
C ARG A 51 -21.39 -18.64 -2.62
N ASN A 52 -22.33 -18.34 -3.50
CA ASN A 52 -22.30 -17.11 -4.31
C ASN A 52 -22.37 -15.86 -3.43
N LYS A 53 -23.27 -15.83 -2.43
CA LYS A 53 -23.42 -14.69 -1.51
C LYS A 53 -22.13 -14.46 -0.71
N ILE A 54 -21.54 -15.52 -0.16
CA ILE A 54 -20.30 -15.43 0.63
C ILE A 54 -19.11 -15.05 -0.24
N THR A 55 -18.99 -15.63 -1.43
CA THR A 55 -17.89 -15.31 -2.35
C THR A 55 -17.92 -13.84 -2.75
N LYS A 56 -19.09 -13.30 -3.09
CA LYS A 56 -19.24 -11.85 -3.36
C LYS A 56 -18.79 -11.00 -2.17
N LYS A 57 -19.28 -11.31 -0.96
CA LYS A 57 -18.89 -10.59 0.26
C LYS A 57 -17.38 -10.67 0.53
N THR A 58 -16.78 -11.84 0.31
CA THR A 58 -15.34 -12.09 0.50
C THR A 58 -14.51 -11.22 -0.45
N LEU A 59 -14.89 -11.18 -1.72
CA LEU A 59 -14.26 -10.29 -2.70
C LEU A 59 -14.50 -8.82 -2.36
N ASP A 60 -15.70 -8.44 -1.93
CA ASP A 60 -16.05 -7.06 -1.56
C ASP A 60 -15.27 -6.56 -0.33
N VAL A 61 -14.91 -7.45 0.61
CA VAL A 61 -14.05 -7.13 1.76
C VAL A 61 -12.61 -6.93 1.28
N ALA A 62 -12.04 -7.90 0.56
CA ALA A 62 -10.67 -7.82 0.06
C ALA A 62 -10.44 -6.60 -0.85
N GLN A 63 -11.43 -6.26 -1.70
CA GLN A 63 -11.37 -5.14 -2.63
C GLN A 63 -11.22 -3.79 -1.92
N GLN A 64 -11.68 -3.63 -0.68
CA GLN A 64 -11.56 -2.37 0.05
C GLN A 64 -10.10 -1.99 0.30
N TYR A 65 -9.23 -2.98 0.53
CA TYR A 65 -7.80 -2.76 0.80
C TYR A 65 -6.99 -2.40 -0.46
N PHE A 66 -7.58 -2.49 -1.64
CA PHE A 66 -6.91 -2.22 -2.91
C PHE A 66 -6.82 -0.72 -3.25
N PHE A 67 -7.57 0.14 -2.55
CA PHE A 67 -7.66 1.57 -2.84
C PHE A 67 -7.03 2.44 -1.74
N PRO A 68 -6.70 3.71 -2.04
CA PRO A 68 -6.37 4.69 -1.01
C PRO A 68 -7.44 4.75 0.08
N PRO A 69 -7.06 5.02 1.35
CA PRO A 69 -5.78 5.56 1.81
C PRO A 69 -4.73 4.50 2.22
N TYR A 70 -4.92 3.23 1.85
CA TYR A 70 -3.98 2.18 2.23
C TYR A 70 -2.62 2.34 1.54
N SER A 71 -1.56 1.93 2.25
CA SER A 71 -0.18 2.00 1.78
C SER A 71 0.04 1.17 0.51
N PHE A 72 1.12 1.48 -0.21
CA PHE A 72 1.47 0.76 -1.43
C PHE A 72 1.56 -0.76 -1.22
N GLN A 73 2.24 -1.19 -0.15
CA GLN A 73 2.40 -2.61 0.19
C GLN A 73 1.07 -3.29 0.49
N ILE A 74 0.17 -2.64 1.25
CA ILE A 74 -1.16 -3.19 1.53
C ILE A 74 -1.99 -3.30 0.25
N ARG A 75 -1.92 -2.32 -0.64
CA ARG A 75 -2.62 -2.37 -1.94
C ARG A 75 -2.09 -3.50 -2.83
N VAL A 76 -0.78 -3.74 -2.84
CA VAL A 76 -0.18 -4.91 -3.52
C VAL A 76 -0.67 -6.21 -2.88
N GLY A 77 -0.66 -6.30 -1.55
CA GLY A 77 -1.19 -7.45 -0.82
C GLY A 77 -2.67 -7.70 -1.12
N ALA A 78 -3.49 -6.64 -1.23
CA ALA A 78 -4.89 -6.71 -1.59
C ALA A 78 -5.10 -7.23 -3.02
N LEU A 79 -4.24 -6.84 -3.96
CA LEU A 79 -4.24 -7.39 -5.32
C LEU A 79 -3.95 -8.90 -5.31
N TYR A 80 -2.96 -9.34 -4.53
CA TYR A 80 -2.65 -10.76 -4.38
C TYR A 80 -3.78 -11.53 -3.67
N LEU A 81 -4.39 -10.94 -2.65
CA LEU A 81 -5.55 -11.47 -1.94
C LEU A 81 -6.73 -11.67 -2.90
N LEU A 82 -7.07 -10.66 -3.70
CA LEU A 82 -8.09 -10.75 -4.73
C LEU A 82 -7.79 -11.85 -5.76
N TYR A 83 -6.52 -11.98 -6.17
CA TYR A 83 -6.09 -13.04 -7.06
C TYR A 83 -6.24 -14.43 -6.45
N GLY A 84 -5.80 -14.63 -5.22
CA GLY A 84 -5.96 -15.88 -4.49
C GLY A 84 -7.44 -16.25 -4.33
N LEU A 85 -8.26 -15.32 -3.84
CA LEU A 85 -9.70 -15.51 -3.64
C LEU A 85 -10.45 -15.83 -4.93
N TYR A 86 -10.17 -15.08 -6.01
CA TYR A 86 -10.81 -15.32 -7.30
C TYR A 86 -10.50 -16.70 -7.88
N ASN A 87 -9.33 -17.26 -7.58
CA ASN A 87 -8.93 -18.59 -8.04
C ASN A 87 -9.35 -19.71 -7.09
N ALA A 88 -9.40 -19.47 -5.78
CA ALA A 88 -9.81 -20.45 -4.77
C ALA A 88 -11.33 -20.63 -4.64
N GLN A 89 -12.14 -19.70 -5.18
CA GLN A 89 -13.60 -19.79 -5.08
C GLN A 89 -14.17 -21.08 -5.68
N LEU A 90 -15.21 -21.60 -5.02
CA LEU A 90 -15.91 -22.82 -5.44
C LEU A 90 -17.18 -22.54 -6.27
N CYS A 91 -17.34 -21.31 -6.77
CA CYS A 91 -18.51 -20.90 -7.54
C CYS A 91 -18.36 -21.26 -9.02
N GLN A 92 -19.42 -21.82 -9.60
CA GLN A 92 -19.56 -22.04 -11.04
C GLN A 92 -20.89 -21.43 -11.51
N PRO A 93 -20.87 -20.39 -12.35
CA PRO A 93 -19.68 -19.66 -12.82
C PRO A 93 -18.99 -18.87 -11.69
N LYS A 94 -17.71 -18.53 -11.91
CA LYS A 94 -16.92 -17.70 -10.98
C LYS A 94 -17.58 -16.33 -10.75
N GLN A 95 -17.68 -15.94 -9.49
CA GLN A 95 -18.06 -14.59 -9.08
C GLN A 95 -16.92 -13.62 -9.42
N LYS A 96 -17.30 -12.46 -9.94
CA LYS A 96 -16.39 -11.40 -10.38
C LYS A 96 -16.13 -10.39 -9.28
N ILE A 97 -14.94 -9.81 -9.30
CA ILE A 97 -14.53 -8.70 -8.43
C ILE A 97 -15.24 -7.44 -8.92
N ARG A 98 -16.10 -6.86 -8.08
CA ARG A 98 -16.82 -5.64 -8.41
C ARG A 98 -15.87 -4.46 -8.35
N ILE A 99 -15.86 -3.59 -9.37
CA ILE A 99 -15.07 -2.36 -9.37
C ILE A 99 -15.98 -1.22 -9.79
N ALA A 100 -16.03 -0.14 -9.00
CA ALA A 100 -16.76 1.05 -9.42
C ALA A 100 -15.95 1.80 -10.48
N LEU A 101 -16.60 2.27 -11.54
CA LEU A 101 -15.91 2.90 -12.68
C LEU A 101 -15.10 4.13 -12.25
N LYS A 102 -15.56 4.87 -11.24
CA LYS A 102 -14.84 6.01 -10.65
C LYS A 102 -13.46 5.66 -10.08
N HIS A 103 -13.23 4.40 -9.70
CA HIS A 103 -11.95 3.93 -9.16
C HIS A 103 -11.00 3.44 -10.26
N TRP A 104 -11.46 3.33 -11.50
CA TRP A 104 -10.63 2.80 -12.58
C TRP A 104 -9.39 3.64 -12.89
N PRO A 105 -9.45 4.99 -12.94
CA PRO A 105 -8.26 5.81 -13.15
C PRO A 105 -7.17 5.57 -12.09
N GLU A 106 -7.59 5.40 -10.82
CA GLU A 106 -6.68 5.09 -9.71
C GLU A 106 -6.02 3.71 -9.88
N ILE A 107 -6.76 2.72 -10.38
CA ILE A 107 -6.21 1.39 -10.67
C ILE A 107 -5.20 1.46 -11.84
N GLN A 108 -5.50 2.26 -12.87
CA GLN A 108 -4.58 2.44 -13.99
C GLN A 108 -3.29 3.12 -13.56
N LYS A 109 -3.38 4.16 -12.72
CA LYS A 109 -2.21 4.81 -12.12
C LYS A 109 -1.40 3.81 -11.29
N PHE A 110 -2.06 3.05 -10.41
CA PHE A 110 -1.39 2.03 -9.60
C PHE A 110 -0.68 0.97 -10.44
N GLN A 111 -1.24 0.58 -11.60
CA GLN A 111 -0.58 -0.34 -12.52
C GLN A 111 0.72 0.27 -13.11
N LEU A 112 0.72 1.56 -13.43
CA LEU A 112 1.92 2.27 -13.88
C LEU A 112 2.96 2.34 -12.77
N ASP A 113 2.55 2.71 -11.55
CA ASP A 113 3.44 2.75 -10.38
C ASP A 113 4.12 1.38 -10.15
N LEU A 114 3.40 0.26 -10.33
CA LEU A 114 3.97 -1.09 -10.24
C LEU A 114 4.97 -1.41 -11.35
N LEU A 115 4.74 -0.90 -12.57
CA LEU A 115 5.65 -1.08 -13.70
C LEU A 115 6.93 -0.28 -13.50
N ASP A 116 6.80 0.98 -13.10
CA ASP A 116 7.93 1.90 -12.89
C ASP A 116 8.82 1.41 -11.74
N ALA A 117 8.22 0.87 -10.67
CA ALA A 117 8.91 0.25 -9.55
C ALA A 117 9.37 -1.21 -9.83
N GLN A 118 9.19 -1.72 -11.05
CA GLN A 118 9.61 -3.07 -11.48
C GLN A 118 9.06 -4.23 -10.62
N HIS A 119 7.83 -4.07 -10.12
CA HIS A 119 7.09 -5.13 -9.41
C HIS A 119 6.32 -6.01 -10.40
N TYR A 120 7.06 -6.71 -11.26
CA TYR A 120 6.51 -7.47 -12.39
C TYR A 120 5.58 -8.62 -11.99
N ASP A 121 5.74 -9.19 -10.80
CA ASP A 121 4.85 -10.19 -10.22
C ASP A 121 3.44 -9.62 -9.97
N ALA A 122 3.35 -8.43 -9.37
CA ALA A 122 2.08 -7.71 -9.22
C ALA A 122 1.46 -7.32 -10.56
N VAL A 123 2.26 -6.81 -11.49
CA VAL A 123 1.81 -6.48 -12.85
C VAL A 123 1.26 -7.72 -13.56
N TYR A 124 1.97 -8.85 -13.47
CA TYR A 124 1.56 -10.12 -14.04
C TYR A 124 0.23 -10.59 -13.45
N ILE A 125 0.08 -10.55 -12.13
CA ILE A 125 -1.16 -10.93 -11.45
C ILE A 125 -2.35 -10.06 -11.87
N PHE A 126 -2.15 -8.74 -11.94
CA PHE A 126 -3.19 -7.83 -12.44
C PHE A 126 -3.58 -8.17 -13.89
N ARG A 127 -2.59 -8.42 -14.77
CA ARG A 127 -2.82 -8.85 -16.15
C ARG A 127 -3.58 -10.17 -16.22
N ARG A 128 -3.24 -11.15 -15.37
CA ARG A 128 -3.93 -12.44 -15.28
C ARG A 128 -5.39 -12.29 -14.90
N LEU A 129 -5.71 -11.44 -13.92
CA LEU A 129 -7.10 -11.13 -13.54
C LEU A 129 -7.89 -10.49 -14.70
N ARG A 130 -7.26 -9.58 -15.46
CA ARG A 130 -7.87 -8.98 -16.65
C ARG A 130 -8.17 -10.02 -17.73
N LEU A 131 -7.20 -10.88 -18.06
CA LEU A 131 -7.36 -11.94 -19.06
C LEU A 131 -8.46 -12.93 -18.66
N ALA A 132 -8.55 -13.26 -17.37
CA ALA A 132 -9.62 -14.09 -16.83
C ALA A 132 -11.01 -13.41 -16.78
N ARG A 133 -11.12 -12.14 -17.23
CA ARG A 133 -12.34 -11.33 -17.13
C ARG A 133 -12.90 -11.30 -15.71
N ALA A 134 -12.01 -11.25 -14.72
CA ALA A 134 -12.33 -11.33 -13.31
C ALA A 134 -13.07 -10.09 -12.78
N PHE A 135 -12.89 -8.93 -13.42
CA PHE A 135 -13.51 -7.68 -13.00
C PHE A 135 -14.92 -7.50 -13.58
N HIS A 136 -15.83 -7.01 -12.74
CA HIS A 136 -17.16 -6.55 -13.11
C HIS A 136 -17.26 -5.05 -12.82
N PHE A 137 -17.21 -4.25 -13.89
CA PHE A 137 -17.29 -2.80 -13.82
C PHE A 137 -18.73 -2.33 -13.56
N THR A 138 -18.87 -1.42 -12.62
CA THR A 138 -20.18 -1.02 -12.08
C THR A 138 -20.22 0.48 -11.76
N ALA A 139 -21.41 1.06 -11.69
CA ALA A 139 -21.54 2.47 -11.30
C ALA A 139 -21.18 2.70 -9.82
N MET A 140 -21.57 1.77 -8.93
CA MET A 140 -21.42 1.89 -7.48
C MET A 140 -20.70 0.69 -6.87
N PRO A 141 -19.80 0.87 -5.88
CA PRO A 141 -19.07 -0.24 -5.25
C PRO A 141 -20.01 -1.28 -4.61
N LYS A 142 -21.06 -0.82 -3.93
CA LYS A 142 -22.10 -1.69 -3.33
C LYS A 142 -23.37 -1.70 -4.20
N PRO A 143 -24.06 -2.85 -4.33
CA PRO A 143 -25.37 -2.89 -4.97
C PRO A 143 -26.35 -1.94 -4.27
N LEU A 144 -27.13 -1.19 -5.05
CA LEU A 144 -28.20 -0.35 -4.53
C LEU A 144 -29.52 -1.09 -4.68
N THR A 145 -30.30 -1.16 -3.61
CA THR A 145 -31.68 -1.65 -3.62
C THR A 145 -32.67 -0.50 -3.48
N TYR A 146 -33.66 -0.47 -4.36
CA TYR A 146 -34.76 0.49 -4.31
C TYR A 146 -35.51 0.39 -2.97
N ARG A 147 -35.92 1.52 -2.40
CA ARG A 147 -36.64 1.64 -1.11
C ARG A 147 -35.92 1.14 0.15
N THR A 148 -34.61 0.91 0.10
CA THR A 148 -33.80 0.63 1.30
C THR A 148 -33.10 1.91 1.75
N LYS A 149 -33.27 2.34 3.01
CA LYS A 149 -32.50 3.47 3.56
C LYS A 149 -31.00 3.14 3.46
N LYS A 150 -30.22 4.01 2.82
CA LYS A 150 -28.76 3.89 2.76
C LYS A 150 -28.23 3.94 4.19
N LYS A 151 -27.83 2.79 4.75
CA LYS A 151 -27.04 2.80 5.99
C LYS A 151 -25.72 3.48 5.65
N ILE A 152 -25.47 4.61 6.29
CA ILE A 152 -24.15 5.25 6.27
C ILE A 152 -23.27 4.32 7.12
N GLU A 153 -22.68 3.32 6.49
CA GLU A 153 -21.59 2.58 7.12
C GLU A 153 -20.42 3.55 7.21
N LYS A 154 -20.02 3.88 8.45
CA LYS A 154 -18.74 4.54 8.69
C LYS A 154 -17.67 3.63 8.09
N ASN A 155 -16.92 4.12 7.11
CA ASN A 155 -15.77 3.40 6.57
C ASN A 155 -14.74 3.32 7.69
N TYR A 156 -14.71 2.18 8.39
CA TYR A 156 -13.67 1.90 9.37
C TYR A 156 -12.43 1.49 8.60
N PHE A 157 -11.52 2.44 8.41
CA PHE A 157 -10.20 2.17 7.87
C PHE A 157 -9.32 1.58 8.96
N LYS A 158 -8.53 0.57 8.64
CA LYS A 158 -7.46 0.12 9.54
C LYS A 158 -6.31 1.12 9.45
N GLU A 159 -6.16 1.96 10.47
CA GLU A 159 -5.16 3.04 10.49
C GLU A 159 -3.73 2.50 10.31
N GLU A 160 -3.42 1.34 10.88
CA GLU A 160 -2.12 0.64 10.75
C GLU A 160 -1.74 0.33 9.30
N PHE A 161 -2.73 0.23 8.41
CA PHE A 161 -2.52 -0.08 6.99
C PHE A 161 -2.36 1.16 6.12
N LYS A 162 -2.61 2.35 6.66
CA LYS A 162 -2.38 3.59 5.93
C LYS A 162 -0.90 3.89 5.88
N ASP A 163 -0.51 4.66 4.87
CA ASP A 163 0.85 5.16 4.84
C ASP A 163 1.03 6.19 5.97
N PRO A 164 2.09 6.10 6.81
CA PRO A 164 2.32 7.11 7.82
C PRO A 164 2.54 8.46 7.13
N SER A 165 1.71 9.46 7.46
CA SER A 165 1.90 10.81 6.93
C SER A 165 3.32 11.33 7.23
N ASN A 166 3.91 10.90 8.33
CA ASN A 166 5.14 11.47 8.86
C ASN A 166 6.43 10.76 8.40
N ARG A 167 6.44 10.02 7.28
CA ARG A 167 7.65 9.29 6.81
C ARG A 167 8.89 10.17 6.71
N VAL A 168 8.76 11.37 6.14
CA VAL A 168 9.87 12.32 6.02
C VAL A 168 10.39 12.72 7.41
N ASN A 169 9.49 12.98 8.35
CA ASN A 169 9.84 13.36 9.72
C ASN A 169 10.45 12.19 10.51
N SER A 170 10.07 10.95 10.20
CA SER A 170 10.69 9.78 10.81
C SER A 170 12.09 9.48 10.26
N LEU A 171 12.39 9.91 9.03
CA LEU A 171 13.70 9.72 8.40
C LEU A 171 14.67 10.84 8.77
N ILE A 172 14.18 12.08 8.79
CA ILE A 172 14.98 13.28 9.09
C ILE A 172 14.63 13.72 10.52
N THR A 173 15.13 12.96 11.49
CA THR A 173 15.01 13.31 12.91
C THR A 173 16.02 14.39 13.28
N ASN A 174 15.80 15.06 14.41
CA ASN A 174 16.77 16.02 14.94
C ASN A 174 18.13 15.35 15.19
N ASP A 175 18.15 14.12 15.69
CA ASP A 175 19.38 13.35 15.93
C ASP A 175 20.17 13.13 14.62
N VAL A 176 19.48 12.76 13.53
CA VAL A 176 20.10 12.57 12.20
C VAL A 176 20.63 13.90 11.66
N LEU A 177 19.88 15.00 11.84
CA LEU A 177 20.34 16.33 11.42
C LEU A 177 21.57 16.79 12.22
N GLU A 178 21.61 16.54 13.53
CA GLU A 178 22.77 16.83 14.36
C GLU A 178 23.99 16.00 13.94
N GLU A 179 23.81 14.71 13.68
CA GLU A 179 24.88 13.84 13.18
C GLU A 179 25.42 14.34 11.83
N LEU A 180 24.53 14.70 10.90
CA LEU A 180 24.89 15.29 9.61
C LEU A 180 25.63 16.62 9.76
N MET A 181 25.21 17.50 10.68
CA MET A 181 25.92 18.74 10.98
C MET A 181 27.33 18.47 11.50
N ASN A 182 27.48 17.50 12.40
CA ASN A 182 28.79 17.12 12.95
C ASN A 182 29.73 16.57 11.88
N ILE A 183 29.23 15.69 11.00
CA ILE A 183 29.99 15.16 9.86
C ILE A 183 30.38 16.29 8.91
N HIS A 184 29.46 17.21 8.61
CA HIS A 184 29.71 18.34 7.73
C HIS A 184 30.79 19.28 8.30
N ASP A 185 30.72 19.62 9.59
CA ASP A 185 31.73 20.43 10.27
C ASP A 185 33.11 19.75 10.25
N HIS A 186 33.16 18.45 10.51
CA HIS A 186 34.41 17.69 10.41
C HIS A 186 34.97 17.71 8.98
N TYR A 187 34.12 17.54 7.98
CA TYR A 187 34.49 17.63 6.57
C TYR A 187 35.05 19.02 6.20
N GLN A 188 34.43 20.09 6.66
CA GLN A 188 34.92 21.47 6.45
C GLN A 188 36.29 21.68 7.11
N LYS A 189 36.45 21.24 8.37
CA LYS A 189 37.73 21.29 9.09
C LYS A 189 38.82 20.54 8.35
N MET A 190 38.53 19.34 7.85
CA MET A 190 39.49 18.52 7.11
C MET A 190 39.92 19.19 5.79
N LYS A 191 38.99 19.83 5.07
CA LYS A 191 39.32 20.62 3.86
C LYS A 191 40.30 21.74 4.17
N CYS A 192 40.15 22.44 5.29
CA CYS A 192 41.10 23.46 5.71
C CYS A 192 42.47 22.86 6.03
N VAL A 193 42.54 21.71 6.72
CA VAL A 193 43.81 21.07 7.07
C VAL A 193 44.61 20.64 5.83
N ILE A 194 43.92 20.18 4.78
CA ILE A 194 44.52 19.66 3.55
C ILE A 194 44.86 20.78 2.56
N SER A 195 44.23 21.95 2.68
CA SER A 195 44.48 23.07 1.76
C SER A 195 45.87 23.67 1.94
N ALA A 196 46.43 24.19 0.84
CA ALA A 196 47.77 24.79 0.85
C ALA A 196 47.87 26.02 1.77
N ASP A 197 46.77 26.76 1.96
CA ASP A 197 46.69 27.97 2.78
C ASP A 197 46.34 27.67 4.26
N LYS A 198 45.95 26.44 4.60
CA LYS A 198 45.52 25.96 5.94
C LYS A 198 44.39 26.75 6.64
N SER A 199 44.04 27.90 6.11
CA SER A 199 43.14 28.91 6.66
C SER A 199 41.79 28.95 5.95
N GLN A 200 41.75 28.49 4.69
CA GLN A 200 40.52 28.39 3.90
C GLN A 200 40.37 27.01 3.27
N PRO A 201 39.13 26.48 3.18
CA PRO A 201 38.87 25.20 2.53
C PRO A 201 39.12 25.33 1.02
N ASP A 202 39.86 24.39 0.44
CA ASP A 202 40.08 24.36 -1.00
C ASP A 202 38.74 24.04 -1.72
N LYS A 203 38.33 24.94 -2.63
CA LYS A 203 37.10 24.78 -3.41
C LYS A 203 37.13 23.55 -4.31
N ALA A 204 38.31 23.07 -4.71
CA ALA A 204 38.44 21.84 -5.50
C ALA A 204 38.01 20.58 -4.72
N LEU A 205 37.98 20.64 -3.39
CA LEU A 205 37.59 19.52 -2.53
C LEU A 205 36.09 19.53 -2.18
N SER A 206 35.34 20.57 -2.57
CA SER A 206 33.92 20.72 -2.26
C SER A 206 33.04 19.79 -3.09
N SER A 207 32.56 18.70 -2.47
CA SER A 207 31.62 17.74 -3.08
C SER A 207 30.16 18.02 -2.70
N ILE A 208 29.94 18.81 -1.63
CA ILE A 208 28.61 19.11 -1.07
C ILE A 208 28.55 20.63 -0.80
N LYS A 209 27.37 21.24 -0.92
CA LYS A 209 27.14 22.65 -0.59
C LYS A 209 27.30 22.90 0.91
N ASP A 210 27.81 24.07 1.28
CA ASP A 210 28.08 24.43 2.69
C ASP A 210 26.78 24.56 3.52
N ASP A 211 25.67 24.91 2.87
CA ASP A 211 24.35 25.06 3.46
C ASP A 211 23.49 23.79 3.39
N PHE A 212 24.07 22.64 3.01
CA PHE A 212 23.33 21.41 2.75
C PHE A 212 22.41 21.00 3.90
N VAL A 213 22.93 20.97 5.14
CA VAL A 213 22.15 20.49 6.29
C VAL A 213 21.04 21.48 6.67
N VAL A 214 21.28 22.78 6.48
CA VAL A 214 20.28 23.83 6.70
C VAL A 214 19.18 23.72 5.65
N ASN A 215 19.54 23.64 4.37
CA ASN A 215 18.59 23.44 3.28
C ASN A 215 17.76 22.16 3.45
N LEU A 216 18.39 21.06 3.88
CA LEU A 216 17.67 19.81 4.15
C LEU A 216 16.63 19.97 5.25
N LYS A 217 16.98 20.68 6.33
CA LYS A 217 16.06 21.02 7.42
C LYS A 217 14.90 21.89 6.92
N ASP A 218 15.19 22.91 6.14
CA ASP A 218 14.18 23.84 5.60
C ASP A 218 13.20 23.11 4.67
N ILE A 219 13.70 22.28 3.75
CA ILE A 219 12.87 21.43 2.87
C ILE A 219 11.98 20.49 3.69
N THR A 220 12.50 19.96 4.80
CA THR A 220 11.75 19.07 5.69
C THR A 220 10.61 19.83 6.39
N LEU A 221 10.85 21.06 6.84
CA LEU A 221 9.84 21.94 7.44
C LEU A 221 8.78 22.35 6.41
N GLU A 222 9.18 22.77 5.21
CA GLU A 222 8.26 23.09 4.11
C GLU A 222 7.36 21.88 3.77
N HIS A 223 7.93 20.68 3.77
CA HIS A 223 7.16 19.45 3.56
C HIS A 223 6.15 19.22 4.69
N GLN A 224 6.52 19.45 5.95
CA GLN A 224 5.61 19.34 7.09
C GLN A 224 4.44 20.31 6.98
N GLU A 225 4.72 21.58 6.67
CA GLU A 225 3.69 22.61 6.50
C GLU A 225 2.75 22.27 5.34
N TRP A 226 3.30 21.82 4.20
CA TRP A 226 2.51 21.34 3.08
C TRP A 226 1.60 20.17 3.46
N GLN A 227 2.10 19.21 4.25
CA GLN A 227 1.30 18.08 4.72
C GLN A 227 0.14 18.52 5.62
N GLN A 228 0.38 19.45 6.56
CA GLN A 228 -0.66 19.96 7.45
C GLN A 228 -1.75 20.71 6.69
N ASN A 229 -1.39 21.48 5.66
CA ASN A 229 -2.34 22.23 4.82
C ASN A 229 -3.19 21.33 3.89
N ARG A 230 -2.84 20.06 3.75
CA ARG A 230 -3.52 19.10 2.86
C ARG A 230 -4.47 18.15 3.60
N MET A 231 -4.37 18.06 4.93
CA MET A 231 -5.31 17.31 5.79
C MET A 231 -6.53 18.15 6.11
#